data_AF-A0A4Y2APH4-F1
#
_entry.id   AF-A0A4Y2APH4-F1
#
_cell.length_a   1.000
_cell.length_b   1.000
_cell.length_c   1.000
_cell.angle_alpha   90.00
_cell.angle_beta   90.00
_cell.angle_gamma   90.00
#
_symmetry.space_group_name_H-M   'P 1'
#
loop_
_entity.id
_entity.type
_entity.pdbx_description
1 polymer ?
#
loop_
_entity_poly.entity_id
_entity_poly.type
_entity_poly.pdbx_seq_one_letter_code
_entity_poly.pdbx_strand_id
1 'polypeptide(L)'
;MLEARPFALYVDHKPLTYAFRQNNDKCSPRRLRQLDFISQFTTDIRYVPGKENVVADSLSRVCEIQFSSLADLKIWESSQNSDPELKGILEGKIKFSGDLVKVQMPDSEISLL
;
A
#
# COMPACT_ATOMS: atom_id res chain seq x y z
N MET A 1 16.45 -1.15 -0.34
CA MET A 1 16.97 0.21 -0.60
C MET A 1 16.77 0.52 -2.08
N LEU A 2 16.03 1.59 -2.41
CA LEU A 2 15.74 2.01 -3.80
C LEU A 2 16.82 2.94 -4.38
N GLU A 3 17.74 3.40 -3.54
CA GLU A 3 18.84 4.28 -3.94
C GLU A 3 19.66 3.68 -5.09
N ALA A 4 20.00 4.52 -6.07
CA ALA A 4 20.79 4.19 -7.26
C ALA A 4 20.21 3.07 -8.16
N ARG A 5 18.93 2.70 -8.03
CA ARG A 5 18.27 1.76 -8.93
C ARG A 5 17.22 2.47 -9.79
N PRO A 6 17.20 2.25 -11.11
CA PRO A 6 16.12 2.76 -11.94
C PRO A 6 14.81 2.05 -11.57
N PHE A 7 13.78 2.82 -11.25
CA PHE A 7 12.44 2.33 -11.02
C PHE A 7 11.40 3.33 -11.53
N ALA A 8 10.20 2.82 -11.82
CA ALA A 8 9.05 3.63 -12.21
C ALA A 8 8.09 3.79 -11.03
N LEU A 9 7.59 5.01 -10.83
CA LEU A 9 6.56 5.31 -9.86
C LEU A 9 5.18 5.18 -10.53
N TYR A 10 4.37 4.23 -10.07
CA TYR A 10 3.00 4.06 -10.54
C TYR A 10 2.03 4.84 -9.67
N VAL A 11 1.16 5.64 -10.30
CA VAL A 11 0.16 6.47 -9.61
C VAL A 11 -1.17 6.44 -10.35
N ASP A 12 -2.26 6.59 -9.62
CA ASP A 12 -3.60 6.80 -10.18
C ASP A 12 -3.92 8.29 -10.43
N HIS A 13 -3.02 9.19 -10.06
CA HIS A 13 -3.16 10.61 -10.32
C HIS A 13 -2.57 11.01 -11.67
N LYS A 14 -3.40 10.96 -12.72
CA LYS A 14 -3.01 11.25 -14.12
C LYS A 14 -2.26 12.58 -14.33
N PRO A 15 -2.58 13.71 -13.66
CA PRO A 15 -1.80 14.93 -13.84
C PRO A 15 -0.34 14.82 -13.40
N LEU A 16 -0.01 13.90 -12.48
CA LEU A 16 1.34 13.76 -11.93
C LEU A 16 2.34 13.18 -12.93
N THR A 17 1.88 12.42 -13.94
CA THR A 17 2.76 11.90 -15.01
C THR A 17 3.40 13.01 -15.84
N TYR A 18 2.80 14.19 -15.85
CA TYR A 18 3.30 15.36 -16.56
C TYR A 18 3.99 16.36 -15.64
N ALA A 19 4.12 16.08 -14.33
CA ALA A 19 4.57 17.05 -13.35
C ALA A 19 5.98 17.60 -13.66
N PHE A 20 6.90 16.75 -14.13
CA PHE A 20 8.25 17.15 -14.52
C PHE A 20 8.34 17.77 -15.92
N ARG A 21 7.25 17.76 -16.70
CA ARG A 21 7.17 18.37 -18.04
C ARG A 21 6.43 19.71 -18.04
N GLN A 22 5.75 20.06 -16.94
CA GLN A 22 5.00 21.29 -16.81
C GLN A 22 5.89 22.46 -16.40
N ASN A 23 5.53 23.68 -16.83
CA ASN A 23 6.23 24.89 -16.43
C ASN A 23 6.12 25.11 -14.91
N ASN A 24 7.26 25.31 -14.26
CA ASN A 24 7.37 25.53 -12.82
C ASN A 24 6.57 26.74 -12.31
N ASP A 25 6.32 27.74 -13.17
CA ASP A 25 5.56 28.96 -12.84
C ASP A 25 4.11 28.69 -12.43
N LYS A 26 3.56 27.53 -12.81
CA LYS A 26 2.19 27.11 -12.45
C LYS A 26 2.14 26.28 -11.17
N CYS A 27 3.29 26.01 -10.55
CA CYS A 27 3.44 25.11 -9.41
C CYS A 27 3.56 25.91 -8.11
N SER A 28 2.79 25.54 -7.08
CA SER A 28 2.96 26.18 -5.78
C SER A 28 4.32 25.82 -5.17
N PRO A 29 4.93 26.68 -4.33
CA PRO A 29 6.23 26.39 -3.71
C PRO A 29 6.27 25.05 -2.96
N ARG A 30 5.14 24.64 -2.37
CA ARG A 30 5.00 23.34 -1.71
C ARG A 30 5.12 22.18 -2.70
N ARG A 31 4.41 22.25 -3.82
CA ARG A 31 4.45 21.21 -4.86
C ARG A 31 5.84 21.14 -5.49
N LEU A 32 6.49 22.28 -5.72
CA LEU A 32 7.84 22.33 -6.25
C LEU A 32 8.84 21.61 -5.34
N ARG A 33 8.81 21.87 -4.02
CA ARG A 33 9.65 21.14 -3.05
C ARG A 33 9.37 19.64 -3.02
N GLN A 34 8.12 19.22 -3.16
CA GLN A 34 7.77 17.80 -3.22
C GLN A 34 8.29 17.14 -4.49
N LEU A 35 8.16 17.81 -5.64
CA LEU A 35 8.70 17.30 -6.91
C LEU A 35 10.22 17.25 -6.90
N ASP A 36 10.87 18.24 -6.30
CA ASP A 36 12.33 18.28 -6.13
C ASP A 36 12.84 17.16 -5.21
N PHE A 37 12.06 16.80 -4.19
CA PHE A 37 12.36 15.63 -3.38
C PHE A 37 12.18 14.32 -4.16
N ILE A 38 11.08 14.17 -4.90
CA ILE A 38 10.79 12.96 -5.69
C ILE A 38 11.84 12.76 -6.80
N SER A 39 12.30 13.85 -7.44
CA SER A 39 13.26 13.81 -8.54
C SER A 39 14.63 13.25 -8.15
N GLN A 40 14.99 13.32 -6.86
CA GLN A 40 16.20 12.70 -6.31
C GLN A 40 16.17 11.17 -6.41
N PHE A 41 14.98 10.57 -6.53
CA PHE A 41 14.80 9.13 -6.65
C PHE A 41 14.46 8.71 -8.08
N THR A 42 13.44 9.33 -8.68
CA THR A 42 13.02 9.02 -10.05
C THR A 42 12.20 10.16 -10.68
N THR A 43 12.25 10.25 -12.00
CA THR A 43 11.37 11.09 -12.80
C THR A 43 10.44 10.29 -13.72
N ASP A 44 10.56 8.96 -13.73
CA ASP A 44 9.68 8.05 -14.47
C ASP A 44 8.40 7.80 -13.67
N ILE A 45 7.36 8.59 -13.95
CA ILE A 45 6.03 8.47 -13.34
C ILE A 45 5.04 7.95 -14.37
N ARG A 46 4.38 6.83 -14.07
CA ARG A 46 3.43 6.14 -14.96
C ARG A 46 2.04 6.11 -14.34
N TYR A 47 1.04 6.32 -15.18
CA TYR A 47 -0.35 6.24 -14.74
C TYR A 47 -0.83 4.79 -14.75
N VAL A 48 -1.53 4.39 -13.69
CA VAL A 48 -2.33 3.17 -13.60
C VAL A 48 -3.75 3.54 -13.22
N PRO A 49 -4.80 2.94 -13.80
CA PRO A 49 -6.17 3.18 -13.37
C PRO A 49 -6.36 2.87 -11.89
N GLY A 50 -7.14 3.68 -11.17
CA GLY A 50 -7.40 3.43 -9.73
C GLY A 50 -7.96 2.05 -9.44
N LYS A 51 -8.71 1.46 -10.40
CA LYS A 51 -9.21 0.07 -10.32
C LYS A 51 -8.10 -0.98 -10.25
N GLU A 52 -6.91 -0.67 -10.77
CA GLU A 52 -5.73 -1.54 -10.75
C GLU A 52 -4.77 -1.16 -9.61
N ASN A 53 -4.92 0.03 -9.01
CA ASN A 53 -4.12 0.52 -7.88
C ASN A 53 -4.60 0.00 -6.51
N VAL A 54 -5.20 -1.19 -6.47
CA VAL A 54 -5.95 -1.72 -5.31
C VAL A 54 -5.11 -1.76 -4.04
N VAL A 55 -3.84 -2.16 -4.15
CA VAL A 55 -2.95 -2.30 -2.99
C VAL A 55 -2.65 -0.93 -2.36
N ALA A 56 -2.22 0.05 -3.17
CA ALA A 56 -1.88 1.37 -2.66
C ALA A 56 -3.13 2.11 -2.15
N ASP A 57 -4.26 1.98 -2.85
CA ASP A 57 -5.55 2.53 -2.44
C ASP A 57 -5.99 1.96 -1.08
N SER A 58 -5.93 0.63 -0.92
CA SER A 58 -6.28 -0.05 0.34
C SER A 58 -5.39 0.38 1.50
N LEU A 59 -4.07 0.47 1.27
CA LEU A 59 -3.11 0.91 2.29
C LEU A 59 -3.29 2.40 2.64
N SER A 60 -3.66 3.25 1.67
CA SER A 60 -3.89 4.67 1.91
C SER A 60 -5.13 4.94 2.79
N ARG A 61 -6.09 4.01 2.83
CA ARG A 61 -7.31 4.09 3.64
C ARG A 61 -7.21 3.44 5.01
N VAL A 62 -6.05 2.92 5.43
CA VAL A 62 -5.92 2.22 6.73
C VAL A 62 -6.30 3.12 7.91
N CYS A 63 -6.05 4.44 7.83
CA CYS A 63 -6.47 5.39 8.88
C CYS A 63 -7.98 5.67 8.90
N GLU A 64 -8.73 5.32 7.84
CA GLU A 64 -10.20 5.43 7.80
C GLU A 64 -10.87 4.20 8.43
N ILE A 65 -10.12 3.12 8.67
CA ILE A 65 -10.62 1.92 9.36
C ILE A 65 -10.80 2.28 10.84
N GLN A 66 -12.01 2.68 11.21
CA GLN A 66 -12.42 2.73 12.60
C GLN A 66 -12.52 1.29 13.11
N PHE A 67 -11.53 0.84 13.88
CA PHE A 67 -11.61 -0.40 14.63
C PHE A 67 -12.71 -0.27 15.69
N SER A 68 -13.90 -0.81 15.41
CA SER A 68 -15.10 -0.49 16.18
C SER A 68 -15.36 -1.45 17.34
N SER A 69 -14.99 -2.73 17.27
CA SER A 69 -15.29 -3.68 18.36
C SER A 69 -14.57 -5.04 18.29
N LEU A 70 -14.65 -5.80 19.40
CA LEU A 70 -14.29 -7.23 19.46
C LEU A 70 -15.09 -8.11 18.48
N ALA A 71 -16.28 -7.68 18.04
CA ALA A 71 -17.06 -8.41 17.04
C ALA A 71 -16.34 -8.45 15.68
N ASP A 72 -15.62 -7.37 15.36
CA ASP A 72 -14.84 -7.26 14.12
C ASP A 72 -13.66 -8.25 14.13
N LEU A 73 -13.01 -8.44 15.28
CA LEU A 73 -11.92 -9.42 15.44
C LEU A 73 -12.37 -10.86 15.15
N LYS A 74 -13.55 -11.26 15.64
CA LYS A 74 -14.07 -12.61 15.44
C LYS A 74 -14.44 -12.86 13.98
N ILE A 75 -14.93 -11.83 13.30
CA ILE A 75 -15.20 -11.87 11.85
C ILE A 75 -13.87 -12.04 11.10
N TRP A 76 -12.85 -11.25 11.42
CA TRP A 76 -11.53 -11.34 10.79
C TRP A 76 -10.86 -12.69 11.01
N GLU A 77 -10.92 -13.25 12.21
CA GLU A 77 -10.41 -14.60 12.50
C GLU A 77 -11.10 -15.64 11.61
N SER A 78 -12.42 -15.56 11.48
CA SER A 78 -13.20 -16.46 10.63
C SER A 78 -12.84 -16.30 9.14
N SER A 79 -12.65 -15.06 8.69
CA SER A 79 -12.24 -14.76 7.31
C SER A 79 -10.84 -15.27 7.01
N GLN A 80 -9.85 -15.04 7.88
CA GLN A 80 -8.49 -15.55 7.71
C GLN A 80 -8.47 -17.09 7.70
N ASN A 81 -9.24 -17.74 8.57
CA ASN A 81 -9.35 -19.20 8.61
C ASN A 81 -10.04 -19.80 7.38
N SER A 82 -10.86 -19.05 6.66
CA SER A 82 -11.55 -19.51 5.45
C SER A 82 -10.80 -19.15 4.16
N ASP A 83 -9.81 -18.26 4.22
CA ASP A 83 -9.03 -17.81 3.08
C ASP A 83 -8.08 -18.93 2.57
N PRO A 84 -8.27 -19.42 1.32
CA PRO A 84 -7.42 -20.46 0.74
C PRO A 84 -6.01 -19.96 0.37
N GLU A 85 -5.84 -18.67 0.08
CA GLU A 85 -4.55 -18.08 -0.26
C GLU A 85 -3.66 -18.02 0.98
N LEU A 86 -4.18 -17.54 2.10
CA LEU A 86 -3.44 -17.53 3.38
C LEU A 86 -3.00 -18.93 3.81
N LYS A 87 -3.87 -19.94 3.66
CA LYS A 87 -3.49 -21.35 3.89
C LYS A 87 -2.38 -21.79 2.95
N GLY A 88 -2.49 -21.45 1.67
CA GLY A 88 -1.46 -21.76 0.68
C GLY A 88 -0.11 -21.12 1.01
N ILE A 89 -0.10 -19.90 1.57
CA ILE A 89 1.13 -19.22 2.02
C ILE A 89 1.72 -19.93 3.24
N LEU A 90 0.91 -20.23 4.25
CA LEU A 90 1.37 -20.92 5.48
C LEU A 90 1.90 -22.34 5.22
N GLU A 91 1.29 -23.04 4.27
CA GLU A 91 1.73 -24.37 3.82
C GLU A 91 2.93 -24.32 2.86
N GLY A 92 3.42 -23.11 2.53
CA GLY A 92 4.55 -22.91 1.60
C GLY A 92 4.24 -23.24 0.14
N LYS A 93 2.96 -23.44 -0.20
CA LYS A 93 2.49 -23.72 -1.58
C LYS A 93 2.43 -22.45 -2.43
N ILE A 94 2.21 -21.30 -1.80
CA ILE A 94 2.18 -19.99 -2.45
C ILE A 94 3.42 -19.21 -2.04
N LYS A 95 4.13 -18.64 -3.01
CA LYS A 95 5.31 -17.82 -2.75
C LYS A 95 4.88 -16.49 -2.15
N PHE A 96 5.24 -16.26 -0.89
CA PHE A 96 5.12 -14.99 -0.21
C PHE A 96 6.52 -14.49 0.16
N SER A 97 6.75 -13.18 0.03
CA SER A 97 8.07 -12.58 0.24
C SER A 97 8.34 -12.19 1.70
N GLY A 98 7.34 -12.30 2.58
CA GLY A 98 7.45 -11.95 3.99
C GLY A 98 7.24 -13.15 4.91
N ASP A 99 7.38 -12.91 6.20
CA ASP A 99 7.05 -13.89 7.24
C ASP A 99 5.68 -13.54 7.83
N LEU A 100 4.77 -14.51 7.87
CA LEU A 100 3.50 -14.37 8.57
C LEU A 100 3.67 -14.83 10.02
N VAL A 101 3.20 -14.02 10.96
CA VAL A 101 3.29 -14.30 12.41
C VAL A 101 1.90 -14.19 13.00
N LYS A 102 1.45 -15.24 13.68
CA LYS A 102 0.19 -15.19 14.40
C LYS A 102 0.33 -14.28 15.62
N VAL A 103 -0.50 -13.26 15.69
CA VAL A 103 -0.55 -12.27 16.78
C VAL A 103 -1.81 -12.52 17.63
N GLN A 104 -1.61 -12.72 18.92
CA GLN A 104 -2.71 -12.72 19.89
C GLN A 104 -3.14 -11.29 20.19
N MET A 105 -4.44 -11.02 20.09
CA MET A 105 -4.97 -9.68 20.32
C MET A 105 -5.06 -9.40 21.84
N PRO A 106 -4.71 -8.18 22.31
CA PRO A 106 -4.74 -7.83 23.73
C PRO A 106 -6.12 -8.06 24.34
N ASP A 107 -6.16 -8.57 25.57
CA ASP A 107 -7.39 -8.81 26.35
C ASP A 107 -8.44 -9.69 25.64
N SER A 108 -8.01 -10.54 24.70
CA SER A 108 -8.89 -11.50 24.02
C SER A 108 -8.20 -12.85 23.76
N GLU A 109 -9.01 -13.90 23.64
CA GLU A 109 -8.54 -15.23 23.19
C GLU A 109 -8.35 -15.29 21.65
N ILE A 110 -8.69 -14.20 20.95
CA ILE A 110 -8.66 -14.16 19.48
C ILE A 110 -7.23 -13.99 18.99
N SER A 111 -6.83 -14.86 18.08
CA SER A 111 -5.50 -14.82 17.47
C SER A 111 -5.62 -14.66 15.96
N LEU A 112 -5.14 -13.55 15.44
CA LEU A 112 -5.12 -13.26 14.00
C LEU A 112 -3.73 -13.56 13.43
N LEU A 113 -3.68 -13.94 12.17
CA LEU A 113 -2.44 -13.99 11.37
C LEU A 113 -2.00 -12.60 10.93
#